data_AF-A0A351PVR7-F1
#
_entry.id   AF-A0A351PVR7-F1
#
_cell.length_a   1.000
_cell.length_b   1.000
_cell.length_c   1.000
_cell.angle_alpha   90.00
_cell.angle_beta   90.00
_cell.angle_gamma   90.00
#
_symmetry.space_group_name_H-M   'P 1'
#
loop_
_entity.id
_entity.type
_entity.pdbx_description
1 polymer ?
#
loop_
_entity_poly.entity_id
_entity_poly.type
_entity_poly.pdbx_seq_one_letter_code
_entity_poly.pdbx_strand_id
1 'polypeptide(L)'
;LSVTTNDSKNINEDMKPKVIISASGMCEAGRIRHHLKHNLWRKESTILFVGYQAHNTLGRAILEGAKTVKLFAETIEVRADIMKLDGFSGHADKDGLIKWLTSITDKPKCVYVVHGEDDVCDEFTKCLRDEYHYNAVAPYNGAVYSLETGELISEGNKARKERREAAVSKRNNTVFERLVAAGRRLLAVISHNEGGANKDLAKFTDQIIALCDKWDR
;
A
#
# COMPACT_ATOMS: atom_id res chain seq x y z
N LEU A 1 -3.10 -20.51 -15.09
CA LEU A 1 -2.80 -20.19 -13.68
C LEU A 1 -1.29 -20.14 -13.51
N SER A 2 -0.75 -19.07 -12.92
CA SER A 2 0.68 -18.98 -12.57
C SER A 2 0.84 -19.52 -11.14
N VAL A 3 1.36 -20.73 -11.02
CA VAL A 3 1.52 -21.39 -9.70
C VAL A 3 2.85 -20.95 -9.09
N THR A 4 3.93 -21.00 -9.87
CA THR A 4 5.26 -20.66 -9.41
C THR A 4 5.58 -19.17 -9.60
N THR A 5 6.61 -18.70 -8.90
CA THR A 5 7.17 -17.36 -9.09
C THR A 5 7.71 -17.18 -10.51
N ASN A 6 8.34 -18.21 -11.09
CA ASN A 6 8.85 -18.12 -12.46
C ASN A 6 7.73 -18.02 -13.48
N ASP A 7 6.64 -18.76 -13.32
CA ASP A 7 5.46 -18.63 -14.20
C ASP A 7 4.96 -17.18 -14.21
N SER A 8 4.95 -16.53 -13.03
CA SER A 8 4.50 -15.14 -12.90
C SER A 8 5.45 -14.14 -13.56
N LYS A 9 6.75 -14.44 -13.56
CA LYS A 9 7.76 -13.61 -14.23
C LYS A 9 7.65 -13.75 -15.74
N ASN A 10 7.51 -14.98 -16.25
CA ASN A 10 7.38 -15.26 -17.68
C ASN A 10 6.18 -14.54 -18.31
N ILE A 11 5.09 -14.33 -17.57
CA ILE A 11 3.93 -13.54 -18.02
C ILE A 11 4.34 -12.11 -18.43
N ASN A 12 5.34 -11.51 -17.76
CA ASN A 12 5.81 -10.15 -18.08
C ASN A 12 6.68 -10.09 -19.34
N GLU A 13 7.32 -11.21 -19.70
CA GLU A 13 8.19 -11.31 -20.88
C GLU A 13 7.41 -11.72 -22.14
N ASP A 14 6.26 -12.37 -21.97
CA ASP A 14 5.37 -12.73 -23.06
C ASP A 14 4.66 -11.47 -23.61
N MET A 15 4.86 -11.19 -24.90
CA MET A 15 4.28 -10.03 -25.60
C MET A 15 2.86 -10.26 -26.13
N LYS A 16 2.32 -11.49 -26.06
CA LYS A 16 0.95 -11.76 -26.51
C LYS A 16 -0.08 -11.01 -25.65
N PRO A 17 -1.16 -10.45 -26.24
CA PRO A 17 -2.25 -9.87 -25.47
C PRO A 17 -2.82 -10.87 -24.47
N LYS A 18 -3.02 -10.45 -23.22
CA LYS A 18 -3.50 -11.30 -22.13
C LYS A 18 -4.16 -10.47 -21.03
N VAL A 19 -5.02 -11.12 -20.25
CA VAL A 19 -5.60 -10.55 -19.02
C VAL A 19 -4.81 -11.09 -17.83
N ILE A 20 -4.32 -10.18 -16.98
CA ILE A 20 -3.57 -10.53 -15.76
C ILE A 20 -4.41 -10.12 -14.55
N ILE A 21 -4.88 -11.12 -13.80
CA ILE A 21 -5.54 -10.90 -12.51
C ILE A 21 -4.53 -11.25 -11.42
N SER A 22 -4.19 -10.28 -10.57
CA SER A 22 -3.13 -10.44 -9.57
C SER A 22 -3.45 -9.70 -8.28
N ALA A 23 -3.08 -10.31 -7.15
CA ALA A 23 -3.17 -9.69 -5.83
C ALA A 23 -1.88 -8.87 -5.52
N SER A 24 -1.95 -7.84 -4.67
CA SER A 24 -3.11 -7.35 -3.90
C SER A 24 -3.95 -6.28 -4.62
N GLY A 25 -5.25 -6.20 -4.29
CA GLY A 25 -6.22 -5.32 -4.97
C GLY A 25 -5.98 -3.81 -4.81
N MET A 26 -5.09 -3.39 -3.89
CA MET A 26 -4.65 -2.00 -3.71
C MET A 26 -3.21 -1.75 -4.16
N CYS A 27 -2.59 -2.75 -4.81
CA CYS A 27 -1.24 -2.66 -5.40
C CYS A 27 -0.08 -2.46 -4.40
N GLU A 28 -0.31 -2.61 -3.11
CA GLU A 28 0.71 -2.40 -2.07
C GLU A 28 1.73 -3.55 -1.96
N ALA A 29 1.35 -4.77 -2.34
CA ALA A 29 2.19 -5.95 -2.16
C ALA A 29 1.87 -7.05 -3.18
N GLY A 30 2.78 -8.02 -3.27
CA GLY A 30 2.60 -9.22 -4.10
C GLY A 30 3.02 -9.03 -5.56
N ARG A 31 2.56 -9.97 -6.39
CA ARG A 31 2.95 -10.10 -7.80
C ARG A 31 2.46 -8.92 -8.64
N ILE A 32 1.34 -8.28 -8.25
CA ILE A 32 0.80 -7.11 -8.94
C ILE A 32 1.84 -5.99 -9.11
N ARG A 33 2.73 -5.77 -8.13
CA ARG A 33 3.76 -4.74 -8.23
C ARG A 33 4.74 -5.01 -9.37
N HIS A 34 5.08 -6.28 -9.59
CA HIS A 34 5.91 -6.68 -10.73
C HIS A 34 5.14 -6.49 -12.04
N HIS A 35 3.87 -6.87 -12.11
CA HIS A 35 3.08 -6.65 -13.33
C HIS A 35 2.91 -5.15 -13.64
N LEU A 36 2.67 -4.32 -12.63
CA LEU A 36 2.65 -2.86 -12.78
C LEU A 36 3.99 -2.32 -13.27
N LYS A 37 5.11 -2.79 -12.72
CA LYS A 37 6.44 -2.39 -13.19
C LYS A 37 6.63 -2.60 -14.69
N HIS A 38 6.12 -3.71 -15.22
CA HIS A 38 6.32 -4.06 -16.63
C HIS A 38 5.26 -3.47 -17.57
N ASN A 39 4.11 -3.02 -17.06
CA ASN A 39 2.99 -2.60 -17.90
C ASN A 39 2.56 -1.13 -17.73
N LEU A 40 2.88 -0.45 -16.62
CA LEU A 40 2.43 0.94 -16.39
C LEU A 40 2.94 1.94 -17.43
N TRP A 41 4.14 1.73 -17.97
CA TRP A 41 4.77 2.61 -18.95
C TRP A 41 4.35 2.30 -20.40
N ARG A 42 3.56 1.25 -20.62
CA ARG A 42 3.12 0.79 -21.94
C ARG A 42 1.77 1.42 -22.29
N LYS A 43 1.72 2.18 -23.38
CA LYS A 43 0.50 2.91 -23.81
C LYS A 43 -0.60 1.98 -24.32
N GLU A 44 -0.23 0.79 -24.74
CA GLU A 44 -1.14 -0.26 -25.22
C GLU A 44 -1.75 -1.10 -24.09
N SER A 45 -1.33 -0.88 -22.84
CA SER A 45 -1.84 -1.59 -21.67
C SER A 45 -2.94 -0.80 -20.98
N THR A 46 -3.89 -1.51 -20.36
CA THR A 46 -4.91 -0.94 -19.48
C THR A 46 -4.76 -1.51 -18.08
N ILE A 47 -4.75 -0.64 -17.07
CA ILE A 47 -4.84 -1.02 -15.66
C ILE A 47 -6.28 -0.78 -15.20
N LEU A 48 -6.99 -1.86 -14.94
CA LEU A 48 -8.40 -1.83 -14.52
C LEU A 48 -8.51 -2.06 -13.01
N PHE A 49 -9.02 -1.07 -12.28
CA PHE A 49 -9.37 -1.19 -10.87
C PHE A 49 -10.84 -1.59 -10.71
N VAL A 50 -11.11 -2.67 -9.98
CA VAL A 50 -12.48 -3.20 -9.78
C VAL A 50 -13.01 -3.00 -8.36
N GLY A 51 -12.27 -2.28 -7.52
CA GLY A 51 -12.59 -2.09 -6.12
C GLY A 51 -12.04 -0.80 -5.56
N TYR A 52 -12.52 -0.45 -4.38
CA TYR A 52 -12.11 0.76 -3.66
C TYR A 52 -10.60 0.78 -3.42
N GLN A 53 -10.00 1.94 -3.63
CA GLN A 53 -8.59 2.21 -3.39
C GLN A 53 -8.47 3.15 -2.20
N ALA A 54 -7.94 2.63 -1.10
CA ALA A 54 -7.75 3.41 0.12
C ALA A 54 -6.72 4.53 -0.09
N HIS A 55 -6.92 5.64 0.63
CA HIS A 55 -5.93 6.72 0.69
C HIS A 55 -4.53 6.21 1.01
N ASN A 56 -3.53 6.88 0.43
CA ASN A 56 -2.10 6.57 0.59
C ASN A 56 -1.66 5.20 0.04
N THR A 57 -2.49 4.52 -0.75
CA THR A 57 -2.08 3.32 -1.49
C THR A 57 -1.54 3.69 -2.87
N LEU A 58 -0.66 2.84 -3.42
CA LEU A 58 -0.20 2.95 -4.79
C LEU A 58 -1.37 2.93 -5.78
N GLY A 59 -2.34 2.04 -5.57
CA GLY A 59 -3.50 1.94 -6.44
C GLY A 59 -4.32 3.23 -6.46
N ARG A 60 -4.50 3.89 -5.32
CA ARG A 60 -5.17 5.21 -5.24
C ARG A 60 -4.41 6.28 -6.00
N ALA A 61 -3.10 6.37 -5.82
CA ALA A 61 -2.27 7.35 -6.53
C ALA A 61 -2.34 7.17 -8.06
N ILE A 62 -2.29 5.93 -8.55
CA ILE A 62 -2.44 5.63 -9.98
C ILE A 62 -3.83 6.06 -10.48
N LEU A 63 -4.88 5.69 -9.73
CA LEU A 63 -6.26 5.99 -10.07
C LEU A 63 -6.55 7.50 -10.11
N GLU A 64 -5.93 8.29 -9.22
CA GLU A 64 -6.01 9.75 -9.19
C GLU A 64 -5.15 10.44 -10.26
N GLY A 65 -4.50 9.68 -11.14
CA GLY A 65 -3.82 10.20 -12.31
C GLY A 65 -2.34 10.58 -12.09
N ALA A 66 -1.68 9.97 -11.11
CA ALA A 66 -0.24 10.11 -10.93
C ALA A 66 0.51 9.83 -12.24
N LYS A 67 1.32 10.79 -12.69
CA LYS A 67 2.11 10.64 -13.94
C LYS A 67 3.32 9.74 -13.77
N THR A 68 3.79 9.60 -12.55
CA THR A 68 4.91 8.74 -12.19
C THR A 68 4.65 8.09 -10.84
N VAL A 69 5.07 6.84 -10.68
CA VAL A 69 5.03 6.12 -9.40
C VAL A 69 6.36 5.48 -9.09
N LYS A 70 6.67 5.31 -7.80
CA LYS A 70 7.91 4.66 -7.37
C LYS A 70 7.66 3.18 -7.04
N LEU A 71 8.26 2.29 -7.81
CA LEU A 71 8.18 0.84 -7.65
C LEU A 71 9.59 0.25 -7.60
N PHE A 72 9.89 -0.56 -6.58
CA PHE A 72 11.22 -1.18 -6.40
C PHE A 72 12.39 -0.19 -6.45
N ALA A 73 12.20 0.99 -5.86
CA ALA A 73 13.13 2.12 -5.87
C ALA A 73 13.37 2.77 -7.25
N GLU A 74 12.65 2.34 -8.29
CA GLU A 74 12.68 2.92 -9.62
C GLU A 74 11.45 3.83 -9.81
N THR A 75 11.62 4.91 -10.56
CA THR A 75 10.52 5.79 -10.98
C THR A 75 9.98 5.28 -12.31
N ILE A 76 8.68 5.00 -12.36
CA ILE A 76 8.00 4.45 -13.53
C ILE A 76 6.96 5.46 -14.00
N GLU A 77 6.99 5.78 -15.29
CA GLU A 77 5.97 6.62 -15.90
C GLU A 77 4.66 5.85 -16.08
N VAL A 78 3.55 6.52 -15.80
CA VAL A 78 2.21 6.00 -16.00
C VAL A 78 1.72 6.49 -17.36
N ARG A 79 1.82 5.60 -18.35
CA ARG A 79 1.37 5.81 -19.74
C ARG A 79 0.26 4.86 -20.16
N ALA A 80 0.06 3.78 -19.41
CA ALA A 80 -1.06 2.87 -19.56
C ALA A 80 -2.39 3.61 -19.35
N ASP A 81 -3.44 3.10 -19.99
CA ASP A 81 -4.80 3.58 -19.76
C ASP A 81 -5.27 3.13 -18.38
N ILE A 82 -5.83 4.06 -17.59
CA ILE A 82 -6.25 3.80 -16.22
C ILE A 82 -7.76 3.84 -16.17
N MET A 83 -8.38 2.69 -15.88
CA MET A 83 -9.82 2.55 -15.83
C MET A 83 -10.28 2.06 -14.46
N LYS A 84 -11.51 2.44 -14.10
CA LYS A 84 -12.20 1.96 -12.90
C LYS A 84 -13.53 1.36 -13.30
N LEU A 85 -13.82 0.18 -12.79
CA LEU A 85 -15.12 -0.45 -12.89
C LEU A 85 -15.83 -0.30 -11.54
N ASP A 86 -16.87 0.51 -11.49
CA ASP A 86 -17.72 0.66 -10.31
C ASP A 86 -18.68 -0.54 -10.18
N GLY A 87 -19.12 -0.83 -8.95
CA GLY A 87 -20.12 -1.88 -8.68
C GLY A 87 -19.59 -3.30 -8.47
N PHE A 88 -18.27 -3.53 -8.53
CA PHE A 88 -17.65 -4.83 -8.22
C PHE A 88 -17.00 -4.91 -6.83
N SER A 89 -16.93 -3.80 -6.10
CA SER A 89 -16.60 -3.84 -4.67
C SER A 89 -17.76 -4.54 -3.96
N GLY A 90 -17.54 -5.67 -3.32
CA GLY A 90 -18.58 -6.41 -2.57
C GLY A 90 -19.19 -5.64 -1.37
N HIS A 91 -19.01 -4.33 -1.30
CA HIS A 91 -19.60 -3.42 -0.33
C HIS A 91 -20.88 -2.80 -0.91
N ALA A 92 -21.90 -2.65 -0.07
CA ALA A 92 -23.10 -1.89 -0.43
C ALA A 92 -22.74 -0.41 -0.63
N ASP A 93 -23.40 0.22 -1.59
CA ASP A 93 -23.38 1.67 -1.75
C ASP A 93 -24.25 2.34 -0.67
N LYS A 94 -24.30 3.68 -0.69
CA LYS A 94 -25.09 4.49 0.25
C LYS A 94 -26.55 4.02 0.30
N ASP A 95 -27.16 3.84 -0.85
CA ASP A 95 -28.57 3.48 -0.97
C ASP A 95 -28.83 2.04 -0.50
N GLY A 96 -27.90 1.12 -0.78
CA GLY A 96 -27.91 -0.24 -0.27
C GLY A 96 -27.80 -0.31 1.26
N LEU A 97 -26.93 0.51 1.86
CA LEU A 97 -26.80 0.61 3.32
C LEU A 97 -28.07 1.17 3.97
N ILE A 98 -28.66 2.21 3.38
CA ILE A 98 -29.92 2.80 3.85
C ILE A 98 -31.05 1.78 3.73
N LYS A 99 -31.17 1.10 2.60
CA LYS A 99 -32.18 0.06 2.38
C LYS A 99 -32.04 -1.08 3.39
N TRP A 100 -30.82 -1.51 3.67
CA TRP A 100 -30.55 -2.51 4.69
C TRP A 100 -30.98 -2.01 6.08
N LEU A 101 -30.58 -0.81 6.48
CA LEU A 101 -30.89 -0.25 7.79
C LEU A 101 -32.41 -0.04 8.01
N THR A 102 -33.10 0.46 6.98
CA THR A 102 -34.56 0.70 7.01
C THR A 102 -35.39 -0.58 6.99
N SER A 103 -34.81 -1.71 6.56
CA SER A 103 -35.47 -3.02 6.56
C SER A 103 -35.50 -3.72 7.92
N ILE A 104 -34.79 -3.18 8.93
CA ILE A 104 -34.78 -3.74 10.28
C ILE A 104 -36.11 -3.40 10.97
N THR A 105 -36.88 -4.44 11.36
CA THR A 105 -38.21 -4.29 11.97
C THR A 105 -38.19 -3.43 13.23
N ASP A 106 -37.29 -3.75 14.16
CA ASP A 106 -37.11 -2.99 15.39
C ASP A 106 -36.06 -1.91 15.18
N LYS A 107 -36.49 -0.64 15.17
CA LYS A 107 -35.59 0.48 14.93
C LYS A 107 -34.45 0.49 15.97
N PRO A 108 -33.17 0.44 15.56
CA PRO A 108 -32.05 0.50 16.49
C PRO A 108 -32.06 1.80 17.29
N LYS A 109 -31.73 1.69 18.59
CA LYS A 109 -31.61 2.84 19.50
C LYS A 109 -30.46 3.78 19.13
N CYS A 110 -29.38 3.22 18.58
CA CYS A 110 -28.21 3.95 18.12
C CYS A 110 -27.55 3.19 16.96
N VAL A 111 -27.02 3.91 15.96
CA VAL A 111 -26.30 3.38 14.81
C VAL A 111 -24.87 3.92 14.82
N TYR A 112 -23.89 3.03 14.94
CA TYR A 112 -22.47 3.43 14.90
C TYR A 112 -21.90 3.21 13.50
N VAL A 113 -21.50 4.29 12.83
CA VAL A 113 -20.95 4.27 11.47
C VAL A 113 -19.43 4.13 11.54
N VAL A 114 -18.90 3.01 11.05
CA VAL A 114 -17.48 2.65 11.16
C VAL A 114 -16.94 2.15 9.82
N HIS A 115 -15.61 1.97 9.74
CA HIS A 115 -14.93 1.37 8.59
C HIS A 115 -15.14 2.14 7.26
N GLY A 116 -15.19 3.47 7.35
CA GLY A 116 -15.14 4.40 6.21
C GLY A 116 -14.05 5.45 6.39
N GLU A 117 -13.85 6.30 5.39
CA GLU A 117 -13.06 7.52 5.55
C GLU A 117 -13.77 8.47 6.53
N ASP A 118 -13.01 9.26 7.29
CA ASP A 118 -13.56 10.16 8.32
C ASP A 118 -14.71 11.03 7.77
N ASP A 119 -14.45 11.74 6.67
CA ASP A 119 -15.42 12.65 6.03
C ASP A 119 -16.66 11.89 5.53
N VAL A 120 -16.49 10.68 4.99
CA VAL A 120 -17.59 9.83 4.51
C VAL A 120 -18.44 9.30 5.66
N CYS A 121 -17.82 8.89 6.76
CA CYS A 121 -18.54 8.45 7.97
C CYS A 121 -19.35 9.59 8.58
N ASP A 122 -18.79 10.80 8.64
CA ASP A 122 -19.45 11.98 9.17
C ASP A 122 -20.63 12.40 8.28
N GLU A 123 -20.46 12.44 6.95
CA GLU A 123 -21.53 12.73 6.01
C GLU A 123 -22.66 11.69 6.04
N PHE A 124 -22.31 10.40 6.09
CA PHE A 124 -23.32 9.34 6.18
C PHE A 124 -24.08 9.38 7.50
N THR A 125 -23.38 9.63 8.62
CA THR A 125 -24.00 9.83 9.93
C THR A 125 -24.97 11.01 9.93
N LYS A 126 -24.58 12.13 9.29
CA LYS A 126 -25.44 13.30 9.13
C LYS A 126 -26.69 12.97 8.31
N CYS A 127 -26.54 12.28 7.18
CA CYS A 127 -27.65 11.80 6.37
C CYS A 127 -28.63 10.94 7.18
N LEU A 128 -28.12 9.98 7.97
CA LEU A 128 -28.95 9.13 8.84
C LEU A 128 -29.73 9.91 9.90
N ARG A 129 -29.14 10.97 10.46
CA ARG A 129 -29.78 11.85 11.46
C ARG A 129 -30.84 12.75 10.83
N ASP A 130 -30.45 13.46 9.77
CA ASP A 130 -31.23 14.56 9.21
C ASP A 130 -32.39 14.03 8.36
N GLU A 131 -32.14 13.01 7.52
CA GLU A 131 -33.12 12.52 6.54
C GLU A 131 -33.92 11.31 7.07
N TYR A 132 -33.29 10.43 7.85
CA TYR A 132 -33.91 9.17 8.30
C TYR A 132 -34.20 9.13 9.80
N HIS A 133 -33.87 10.21 10.53
CA HIS A 133 -34.14 10.38 11.95
C HIS A 133 -33.62 9.22 12.82
N TYR A 134 -32.48 8.65 12.46
CA TYR A 134 -31.76 7.70 13.32
C TYR A 134 -30.84 8.46 14.27
N ASN A 135 -30.75 7.99 15.51
CA ASN A 135 -29.63 8.35 16.37
C ASN A 135 -28.38 7.62 15.84
N ALA A 136 -27.56 8.32 15.05
CA ALA A 136 -26.34 7.75 14.47
C ALA A 136 -25.09 8.45 15.02
N VAL A 137 -23.95 7.79 15.10
CA VAL A 137 -22.67 8.37 15.54
C VAL A 137 -21.52 7.75 14.73
N ALA A 138 -20.54 8.55 14.31
CA ALA A 138 -19.27 8.07 13.76
C ALA A 138 -18.19 8.09 14.87
N PRO A 139 -17.89 6.95 15.52
CA PRO A 139 -16.88 6.92 16.56
C PRO A 139 -15.46 7.03 15.99
N TYR A 140 -14.60 7.78 16.68
CA TYR A 140 -13.17 7.82 16.38
C TYR A 140 -12.45 6.57 16.90
N ASN A 141 -11.25 6.32 16.37
CA ASN A 141 -10.43 5.19 16.81
C ASN A 141 -10.17 5.22 18.32
N GLY A 142 -10.50 4.14 19.03
CA GLY A 142 -10.34 4.05 20.47
C GLY A 142 -11.45 4.73 21.29
N ALA A 143 -12.52 5.18 20.65
CA ALA A 143 -13.71 5.64 21.35
C ALA A 143 -14.40 4.48 22.07
N VAL A 144 -15.00 4.75 23.22
CA VAL A 144 -15.66 3.75 24.07
C VAL A 144 -17.05 4.25 24.44
N TYR A 145 -18.07 3.42 24.23
CA TYR A 145 -19.47 3.73 24.53
C TYR A 145 -20.06 2.67 25.46
N SER A 146 -20.92 3.09 26.39
CA SER A 146 -21.80 2.20 27.14
C SER A 146 -23.01 1.85 26.27
N LEU A 147 -23.25 0.56 26.01
CA LEU A 147 -24.45 0.14 25.26
C LEU A 147 -25.72 0.14 26.12
N GLU A 148 -25.57 0.10 27.44
CA GLU A 148 -26.69 0.15 28.39
C GLU A 148 -27.26 1.57 28.50
N THR A 149 -26.37 2.57 28.68
CA THR A 149 -26.77 3.97 28.84
C THR A 149 -26.72 4.76 27.53
N GLY A 150 -26.01 4.27 26.52
CA GLY A 150 -25.78 4.98 25.26
C GLY A 150 -24.73 6.09 25.35
N GLU A 151 -24.06 6.23 26.50
CA GLU A 151 -23.16 7.34 26.78
C GLU A 151 -21.73 7.08 26.28
N LEU A 152 -21.07 8.18 25.89
CA LEU A 152 -19.67 8.19 25.51
C LEU A 152 -18.79 8.17 26.77
N ILE A 153 -18.03 7.09 26.95
CA ILE A 153 -17.08 6.91 28.04
C ILE A 153 -15.72 7.54 27.68
N SER A 154 -15.32 7.44 26.41
CA SER A 154 -14.06 7.99 25.90
C SER A 154 -14.20 8.40 24.44
N GLU A 155 -13.81 9.63 24.09
CA GLU A 155 -13.93 10.15 22.72
C GLU A 155 -12.97 9.50 21.70
N GLY A 156 -11.95 8.76 22.16
CA GLY A 156 -10.93 8.19 21.29
C GLY A 156 -9.96 9.24 20.71
N ASN A 157 -9.24 8.84 19.66
CA ASN A 157 -8.21 9.67 19.02
C ASN A 157 -8.73 10.35 17.76
N LYS A 158 -8.91 11.68 17.83
CA LYS A 158 -9.31 12.55 16.71
C LYS A 158 -8.13 13.01 15.84
N ALA A 159 -6.88 12.73 16.22
CA ALA A 159 -5.72 13.18 15.46
C ALA A 159 -5.57 12.35 14.18
N ARG A 160 -5.67 13.02 13.02
CA ARG A 160 -5.42 12.42 11.71
C ARG A 160 -3.94 12.03 11.63
N LYS A 161 -3.66 10.74 11.40
CA LYS A 161 -2.28 10.25 11.30
C LYS A 161 -1.75 10.57 9.90
N GLU A 162 -1.20 11.76 9.72
CA GLU A 162 -0.47 12.09 8.50
C GLU A 162 0.70 11.13 8.32
N ARG A 163 0.81 10.53 7.13
CA ARG A 163 2.01 9.78 6.77
C ARG A 163 3.13 10.78 6.56
N ARG A 164 3.82 11.18 7.64
CA ARG A 164 4.99 12.06 7.56
C ARG A 164 5.96 11.43 6.56
N GLU A 165 6.18 12.06 5.42
CA GLU A 165 7.23 11.69 4.44
C GLU A 165 8.59 11.51 5.15
N ALA A 166 8.79 12.29 6.22
CA ALA A 166 9.92 12.18 7.14
C ALA A 166 10.13 10.77 7.72
N ALA A 167 9.09 9.97 7.96
CA ALA A 167 9.22 8.61 8.53
C ALA A 167 9.72 7.60 7.49
N VAL A 168 9.30 7.71 6.23
CA VAL A 168 9.78 6.86 5.13
C VAL A 168 11.21 7.27 4.73
N SER A 169 11.48 8.58 4.65
CA SER A 169 12.83 9.13 4.46
C SER A 169 13.79 8.67 5.56
N LYS A 170 13.38 8.77 6.84
CA LYS A 170 14.17 8.31 7.99
C LYS A 170 14.45 6.81 7.96
N ARG A 171 13.50 5.97 7.51
CA ARG A 171 13.70 4.52 7.35
C ARG A 171 14.68 4.17 6.22
N ASN A 172 14.68 4.93 5.12
CA ASN A 172 15.66 4.72 4.05
C ASN A 172 17.06 5.17 4.49
N ASN A 173 17.16 6.27 5.23
CA ASN A 173 18.42 6.72 5.82
C ASN A 173 19.01 5.66 6.75
N THR A 174 18.22 5.00 7.60
CA THR A 174 18.76 3.97 8.51
C THR A 174 19.30 2.73 7.78
N VAL A 175 18.75 2.37 6.61
CA VAL A 175 19.30 1.27 5.79
C VAL A 175 20.61 1.68 5.13
N PHE A 176 20.68 2.90 4.59
CA PHE A 176 21.91 3.44 4.01
C PHE A 176 23.01 3.62 5.07
N GLU A 177 22.67 4.11 6.26
CA GLU A 177 23.60 4.21 7.40
C GLU A 177 24.17 2.85 7.79
N ARG A 178 23.35 1.79 7.79
CA ARG A 178 23.82 0.41 8.03
C ARG A 178 24.79 -0.07 6.96
N LEU A 179 24.57 0.28 5.68
CA LEU A 179 25.49 -0.03 4.60
C LEU A 179 26.84 0.68 4.78
N VAL A 180 26.81 1.97 5.11
CA VAL A 180 28.03 2.75 5.39
C VAL A 180 28.79 2.17 6.59
N ALA A 181 28.09 1.77 7.65
CA ALA A 181 28.70 1.12 8.81
C ALA A 181 29.37 -0.22 8.45
N ALA A 182 28.74 -1.02 7.59
CA ALA A 182 29.34 -2.26 7.08
C ALA A 182 30.62 -1.98 6.25
N GLY A 183 30.62 -0.94 5.42
CA GLY A 183 31.82 -0.52 4.66
C GLY A 183 32.98 -0.09 5.56
N ARG A 184 32.70 0.70 6.61
CA ARG A 184 33.73 1.07 7.62
C ARG A 184 34.32 -0.15 8.32
N ARG A 185 33.49 -1.15 8.63
CA ARG A 185 33.96 -2.41 9.21
C ARG A 185 34.85 -3.18 8.24
N LEU A 186 34.50 -3.22 6.95
CA LEU A 186 35.34 -3.85 5.92
C LEU A 186 36.72 -3.18 5.85
N LEU A 187 36.76 -1.84 5.84
CA LEU A 187 38.02 -1.09 5.87
C LEU A 187 38.87 -1.44 7.10
N ALA A 188 38.25 -1.53 8.29
CA ALA A 188 38.96 -1.94 9.51
C ALA A 188 39.54 -3.36 9.40
N VAL A 189 38.81 -4.30 8.77
CA VAL A 189 39.29 -5.67 8.53
C VAL A 189 40.46 -5.67 7.55
N ILE A 190 40.43 -4.85 6.49
CA ILE A 190 41.53 -4.71 5.53
C ILE A 190 42.79 -4.23 6.27
N SER A 191 42.69 -3.16 7.07
CA SER A 191 43.81 -2.66 7.85
C SER A 191 44.35 -3.70 8.85
N HIS A 192 43.49 -4.51 9.46
CA HIS A 192 43.92 -5.53 10.43
C HIS A 192 44.69 -6.70 9.81
N ASN A 193 44.53 -6.93 8.50
CA ASN A 193 45.23 -8.00 7.78
C ASN A 193 46.55 -7.54 7.15
N GLU A 194 47.00 -6.31 7.43
CA GLU A 194 48.29 -5.81 6.98
C GLU A 194 49.44 -6.72 7.47
N GLY A 195 50.30 -7.16 6.55
CA GLY A 195 51.37 -8.13 6.84
C GLY A 195 50.92 -9.61 6.86
N GLY A 196 49.67 -9.91 6.48
CA GLY A 196 49.17 -11.28 6.31
C GLY A 196 49.81 -12.03 5.15
N ALA A 197 49.54 -13.34 5.04
CA ALA A 197 50.09 -14.17 3.97
C ALA A 197 49.59 -13.71 2.59
N ASN A 198 50.51 -13.50 1.64
CA ASN A 198 50.21 -13.00 0.28
C ASN A 198 49.10 -13.77 -0.43
N LYS A 199 49.03 -15.09 -0.23
CA LYS A 199 48.00 -15.95 -0.84
C LYS A 199 46.60 -15.63 -0.31
N ASP A 200 46.48 -15.33 0.97
CA ASP A 200 45.19 -15.03 1.61
C ASP A 200 44.78 -13.59 1.34
N LEU A 201 45.73 -12.66 1.27
CA LEU A 201 45.49 -11.28 0.83
C LEU A 201 45.01 -11.21 -0.63
N ALA A 202 45.58 -12.01 -1.53
CA ALA A 202 45.14 -12.09 -2.91
C ALA A 202 43.69 -12.60 -3.01
N LYS A 203 43.38 -13.72 -2.32
CA LYS A 203 42.00 -14.25 -2.27
C LYS A 203 41.01 -13.26 -1.69
N PHE A 204 41.38 -12.55 -0.62
CA PHE A 204 40.51 -11.57 0.01
C PHE A 204 40.26 -10.37 -0.91
N THR A 205 41.29 -9.94 -1.65
CA THR A 205 41.17 -8.89 -2.66
C THR A 205 40.21 -9.29 -3.77
N ASP A 206 40.35 -10.50 -4.33
CA ASP A 206 39.46 -11.00 -5.39
C ASP A 206 37.99 -11.05 -4.93
N GLN A 207 37.74 -11.41 -3.66
CA GLN A 207 36.40 -11.42 -3.09
C GLN A 207 35.80 -10.01 -2.96
N ILE A 208 36.60 -9.01 -2.61
CA ILE A 208 36.16 -7.61 -2.54
C ILE A 208 35.86 -7.09 -3.94
N ILE A 209 36.72 -7.36 -4.93
CA ILE A 209 36.51 -6.96 -6.33
C ILE A 209 35.23 -7.60 -6.87
N ALA A 210 35.05 -8.91 -6.70
CA ALA A 210 33.84 -9.60 -7.14
C ALA A 210 32.56 -9.07 -6.45
N LEU A 211 32.67 -8.63 -5.19
CA LEU A 211 31.57 -7.95 -4.49
C LEU A 211 31.30 -6.59 -5.13
N CYS A 212 32.32 -5.79 -5.43
CA CYS A 212 32.18 -4.51 -6.11
C CYS A 212 31.52 -4.70 -7.49
N ASP A 213 32.04 -5.57 -8.35
CA ASP A 213 31.52 -5.81 -9.70
C ASP A 213 30.06 -6.27 -9.70
N LYS A 214 29.63 -6.97 -8.65
CA LYS A 214 28.23 -7.42 -8.50
C LYS A 214 27.27 -6.28 -8.20
N TRP A 215 27.73 -5.22 -7.53
CA TRP A 215 26.89 -4.14 -7.01
C TRP A 215 27.13 -2.80 -7.69
N ASP A 216 28.22 -2.66 -8.44
CA ASP A 216 28.44 -1.56 -9.37
C ASP A 216 27.52 -1.78 -10.58
N ARG A 217 26.51 -0.92 -10.71
CA ARG A 217 25.47 -0.98 -11.74
C ARG A 217 25.75 -0.01 -12.87
#